data_AF-A0A7R9HGP3-F1
#
_entry.id   AF-A0A7R9HGP3-F1
#
_cell.length_a   1.000
_cell.length_b   1.000
_cell.length_c   1.000
_cell.angle_alpha   90.00
_cell.angle_beta   90.00
_cell.angle_gamma   90.00
#
_symmetry.space_group_name_H-M   'P 1'
#
loop_
_entity.id
_entity.type
_entity.pdbx_description
1 polymer ?
#
loop_
_entity_poly.entity_id
_entity_poly.type
_entity_poly.pdbx_seq_one_letter_code
_entity_poly.pdbx_strand_id
1 'polypeptide(L)'
;ANNTSPPHVRSRRQEKCRGPPTQTKKEKPYKVEVFEDSLYVSTLQTNNILKLNKFGVGNITYLVQGLNRASDILIVQENKQHKDLDNPCLESPCHDTALCLLAPGTVGRTCLCPDGLVKTLSNNTTSQVRSVTSSYLTLLSLDRKVMAAS
;
A
#
# COMPACT_ATOMS: atom_id res chain seq x y z
N ALA A 1 -44.41 75.49 19.68
CA ALA A 1 -44.92 74.34 18.90
C ALA A 1 -43.85 73.99 17.87
N ASN A 2 -42.85 73.23 18.30
CA ASN A 2 -42.74 71.77 18.12
C ASN A 2 -42.74 71.38 16.64
N ASN A 3 -41.56 71.14 16.09
CA ASN A 3 -41.38 70.12 15.06
C ASN A 3 -40.02 69.45 15.27
N THR A 4 -40.15 68.26 15.83
CA THR A 4 -39.16 67.32 16.32
C THR A 4 -38.36 66.74 15.15
N SER A 5 -37.04 66.69 15.28
CA SER A 5 -36.16 65.95 14.38
C SER A 5 -36.45 64.43 14.44
N PRO A 6 -36.31 63.69 13.32
CA PRO A 6 -36.61 62.26 13.30
C PRO A 6 -35.54 61.46 14.06
N PRO A 7 -35.89 60.30 14.65
CA PRO A 7 -34.94 59.52 15.42
C PRO A 7 -33.92 58.83 14.50
N HIS A 8 -32.63 58.95 14.84
CA HIS A 8 -31.56 58.17 14.23
C HIS A 8 -31.81 56.68 14.44
N VAL A 9 -32.15 55.96 13.38
CA VAL A 9 -32.23 54.49 13.38
C VAL A 9 -30.81 53.95 13.47
N ARG A 10 -30.41 53.46 14.66
CA ARG A 10 -29.16 52.70 14.82
C ARG A 10 -29.27 51.39 14.05
N SER A 11 -28.45 51.25 13.00
CA SER A 11 -28.24 50.00 12.28
C SER A 11 -27.83 48.90 13.28
N ARG A 12 -28.70 47.92 13.51
CA ARG A 12 -28.35 46.71 14.24
C ARG A 12 -27.40 45.91 13.35
N ARG A 13 -26.13 45.78 13.75
CA ARG A 13 -25.28 44.70 13.25
C ARG A 13 -26.01 43.39 13.53
N GLN A 14 -26.49 42.72 12.48
CA GLN A 14 -26.90 41.33 12.59
C GLN A 14 -25.63 40.52 12.84
N GLU A 15 -25.35 40.26 14.11
CA GLU A 15 -24.44 39.20 14.48
C GLU A 15 -25.08 37.89 14.05
N LYS A 16 -24.63 37.39 12.89
CA LYS A 16 -25.03 36.07 12.41
C LYS A 16 -24.50 35.06 13.41
N CYS A 17 -25.38 34.49 14.24
CA CYS A 17 -25.05 33.39 15.13
C CYS A 17 -24.46 32.27 14.28
N ARG A 18 -23.14 32.08 14.38
CA ARG A 18 -22.47 30.95 13.77
C ARG A 18 -22.95 29.74 14.56
N GLY A 19 -23.71 28.86 13.89
CA GLY A 19 -24.17 27.61 14.50
C GLY A 19 -22.99 26.82 15.08
N PRO A 20 -23.25 25.89 16.02
CA PRO A 20 -22.20 25.06 16.58
C PRO A 20 -21.42 24.40 15.44
N PRO A 21 -20.07 24.33 15.50
CA PRO A 21 -19.30 23.62 14.49
C PRO A 21 -19.89 22.22 14.37
N THR A 22 -20.37 21.87 13.17
CA THR A 22 -20.77 20.51 12.85
C THR A 22 -19.63 19.61 13.30
N GLN A 23 -19.89 18.73 14.28
CA GLN A 23 -18.87 17.80 14.77
C GLN A 23 -18.28 17.10 13.55
N THR A 24 -17.04 17.43 13.21
CA THR A 24 -16.33 16.81 12.11
C THR A 24 -16.10 15.38 12.56
N LYS A 25 -16.96 14.46 12.09
CA LYS A 25 -16.72 13.03 12.25
C LYS A 25 -15.30 12.79 11.76
N LYS A 26 -14.39 12.47 12.68
CA LYS A 26 -12.97 12.30 12.38
C LYS A 26 -12.85 11.09 11.45
N GLU A 27 -12.72 11.35 10.16
CA GLU A 27 -12.59 10.30 9.17
C GLU A 27 -11.25 9.59 9.37
N LYS A 28 -11.31 8.28 9.65
CA LYS A 28 -10.09 7.49 9.83
C LYS A 28 -9.66 6.97 8.44
N PRO A 29 -8.46 7.30 7.96
CA PRO A 29 -7.95 6.75 6.71
C PRO A 29 -7.80 5.22 6.82
N TYR A 30 -8.07 4.53 5.72
CA TYR A 30 -7.96 3.07 5.62
C TYR A 30 -6.96 2.66 4.54
N LYS A 31 -7.18 3.09 3.30
CA LYS A 31 -6.27 2.89 2.18
C LYS A 31 -5.91 4.21 1.56
N VAL A 32 -4.68 4.33 1.09
CA VAL A 32 -4.13 5.56 0.51
C VAL A 32 -3.49 5.21 -0.80
N GLU A 33 -3.74 6.07 -1.77
CA GLU A 33 -3.14 5.99 -3.09
C GLU A 33 -2.68 7.38 -3.52
N VAL A 34 -1.55 7.46 -4.22
CA VAL A 34 -0.92 8.72 -4.59
C VAL A 34 -0.77 8.81 -6.10
N PHE A 35 -1.18 9.95 -6.66
CA PHE A 35 -0.92 10.27 -8.05
C PHE A 35 -0.85 11.78 -8.24
N GLU A 36 0.16 12.24 -8.99
CA GLU A 36 0.49 13.66 -9.15
C GLU A 36 0.59 14.36 -7.78
N ASP A 37 -0.11 15.48 -7.60
CA ASP A 37 -0.15 16.25 -6.35
C ASP A 37 -1.30 15.85 -5.43
N SER A 38 -1.95 14.72 -5.68
CA SER A 38 -3.13 14.29 -4.94
C SER A 38 -2.92 12.98 -4.18
N LEU A 39 -3.44 12.94 -2.97
CA LEU A 39 -3.73 11.73 -2.22
C LEU A 39 -5.20 11.36 -2.45
N TYR A 40 -5.43 10.08 -2.66
CA TYR A 40 -6.73 9.45 -2.76
C TYR A 40 -6.88 8.50 -1.57
N VAL A 41 -7.87 8.75 -0.71
CA VAL A 41 -7.96 8.09 0.60
C VAL A 41 -9.32 7.46 0.77
N SER A 42 -9.36 6.17 1.06
CA SER A 42 -10.58 5.52 1.53
C SER A 42 -10.71 5.65 3.05
N THR A 43 -11.93 5.81 3.56
CA THR A 43 -12.19 5.97 4.99
C THR A 43 -12.72 4.67 5.61
N LEU A 44 -12.28 4.34 6.81
CA LEU A 44 -12.62 3.06 7.46
C LEU A 44 -14.10 2.96 7.85
N GLN A 45 -14.67 4.02 8.44
CA GLN A 45 -16.03 3.96 8.99
C GLN A 45 -17.11 4.44 8.03
N THR A 46 -16.76 5.30 7.08
CA THR A 46 -17.73 5.85 6.11
C THR A 46 -17.61 5.23 4.74
N ASN A 47 -16.53 4.47 4.46
CA ASN A 47 -16.20 3.95 3.12
C ASN A 47 -16.26 5.05 2.05
N ASN A 48 -15.97 6.30 2.42
CA ASN A 48 -15.87 7.40 1.49
C ASN A 48 -14.53 7.34 0.77
N ILE A 49 -14.49 7.86 -0.46
CA ILE A 49 -13.24 8.11 -1.19
C ILE A 49 -13.02 9.62 -1.22
N LEU A 50 -11.90 10.04 -0.66
CA LEU A 50 -11.50 11.44 -0.55
C LEU A 50 -10.34 11.73 -1.50
N LYS A 51 -10.28 12.96 -2.00
CA LYS A 51 -9.13 13.53 -2.69
C LYS A 51 -8.63 14.74 -1.92
N LEU A 52 -7.33 14.82 -1.66
CA LEU A 52 -6.69 15.97 -1.04
C LEU A 52 -5.32 16.20 -1.64
N ASN A 53 -4.79 17.42 -1.55
CA ASN A 53 -3.45 17.72 -2.01
C ASN A 53 -2.39 17.09 -1.08
N LYS A 54 -1.37 16.44 -1.64
CA LYS A 54 -0.34 15.72 -0.87
C LYS A 54 0.55 16.64 -0.01
N PHE A 55 0.61 17.92 -0.34
CA PHE A 55 1.34 18.94 0.41
C PHE A 55 0.46 19.69 1.42
N GLY A 56 -0.79 19.26 1.60
CA GLY A 56 -1.73 19.88 2.55
C GLY A 56 -2.33 21.20 2.08
N VAL A 57 -2.19 21.53 0.79
CA VAL A 57 -2.72 22.77 0.21
C VAL A 57 -4.19 22.60 -0.19
N GLY A 58 -5.04 23.54 0.20
CA GLY A 58 -6.44 23.58 -0.22
C GLY A 58 -7.37 22.65 0.58
N ASN A 59 -8.53 22.35 0.00
CA ASN A 59 -9.62 21.64 0.68
C ASN A 59 -9.69 20.16 0.29
N ILE A 60 -10.21 19.35 1.20
CA ILE A 60 -10.56 17.95 0.93
C ILE A 60 -11.81 17.90 0.05
N THR A 61 -11.79 17.05 -0.97
CA THR A 61 -12.92 16.79 -1.86
C THR A 61 -13.40 15.36 -1.67
N TYR A 62 -14.71 15.14 -1.58
CA TYR A 62 -15.28 13.79 -1.58
C TYR A 62 -15.55 13.37 -3.02
N LEU A 63 -14.90 12.29 -3.46
CA LEU A 63 -15.10 11.72 -4.79
C LEU A 63 -16.26 10.73 -4.81
N VAL A 64 -16.37 9.91 -3.76
CA VAL A 64 -17.44 8.90 -3.63
C VAL A 64 -17.87 8.84 -2.17
N GLN A 65 -19.17 8.74 -1.94
CA GLN A 65 -19.78 8.57 -0.62
C GLN A 65 -20.79 7.43 -0.65
N GLY A 66 -20.99 6.77 0.50
CA GLY A 66 -22.01 5.73 0.62
C GLY A 66 -21.65 4.39 -0.02
N LEU A 67 -20.35 4.09 -0.16
CA LEU A 67 -19.94 2.73 -0.54
C LEU A 67 -20.27 1.77 0.60
N ASN A 68 -20.73 0.57 0.23
CA ASN A 68 -20.96 -0.49 1.21
C ASN A 68 -19.65 -0.96 1.85
N ARG A 69 -18.58 -1.04 1.05
CA ARG A 69 -17.24 -1.44 1.49
C ARG A 69 -16.17 -0.98 0.49
N ALA A 70 -15.18 -0.22 0.94
CA ALA A 70 -14.01 0.16 0.15
C ALA A 70 -12.78 -0.64 0.63
N SER A 71 -12.54 -1.82 0.06
CA SER A 71 -11.44 -2.71 0.49
C SER A 71 -10.05 -2.23 0.06
N ASP A 72 -9.95 -1.66 -1.13
CA ASP A 72 -8.72 -1.10 -1.66
C ASP A 72 -8.98 0.05 -2.63
N ILE A 73 -7.96 0.87 -2.88
CA ILE A 73 -7.96 1.92 -3.89
C ILE A 73 -6.64 1.88 -4.65
N LEU A 74 -6.72 1.86 -5.98
CA LEU A 74 -5.57 1.82 -6.88
C LEU A 74 -5.79 2.82 -8.01
N ILE A 75 -4.76 3.62 -8.32
CA ILE A 75 -4.74 4.44 -9.53
C ILE A 75 -4.06 3.63 -10.62
N VAL A 76 -4.84 3.27 -11.65
CA VAL A 76 -4.35 2.57 -12.83
C VAL A 76 -3.93 3.62 -13.87
N GLN A 77 -2.64 3.90 -13.93
CA GLN A 77 -2.06 4.85 -14.87
C GLN A 77 -0.63 4.43 -15.23
N GLU A 78 -0.20 4.63 -16.48
CA GLU A 78 1.10 4.13 -16.98
C GLU A 78 2.34 4.72 -16.30
N ASN A 79 2.34 6.01 -15.95
CA ASN A 79 3.42 6.69 -15.22
C ASN A 79 3.52 6.23 -13.74
N LYS A 80 2.59 5.40 -13.26
CA LYS A 80 2.73 4.71 -11.96
C LYS A 80 3.73 3.56 -12.01
N GLN A 81 4.01 3.05 -13.21
CA GLN A 81 4.91 1.92 -13.44
C GLN A 81 5.93 2.31 -14.51
N HIS A 82 7.12 2.71 -14.08
CA HIS A 82 8.19 3.11 -14.98
C HIS A 82 8.62 1.92 -15.85
N LYS A 83 8.48 2.03 -17.17
CA LYS A 83 8.74 0.94 -18.13
C LYS A 83 10.21 0.85 -18.55
N ASP A 84 10.94 1.95 -18.45
CA ASP A 84 12.36 2.04 -18.81
C ASP A 84 13.31 1.63 -17.67
N LEU A 85 12.83 0.82 -16.72
CA LEU A 85 13.67 0.23 -15.67
C LEU A 85 14.14 -1.15 -16.11
N ASP A 86 15.46 -1.34 -16.11
CA ASP A 86 16.05 -2.65 -16.40
C ASP A 86 15.71 -3.64 -15.29
N ASN A 87 15.27 -4.83 -15.68
CA ASN A 87 15.01 -5.92 -14.75
C ASN A 87 16.26 -6.81 -14.66
N PRO A 88 17.06 -6.75 -13.58
CA PRO A 88 18.29 -7.54 -13.45
C PRO A 88 18.07 -9.06 -13.48
N CYS A 89 16.84 -9.52 -13.24
CA CYS A 89 16.48 -10.93 -13.38
C CYS A 89 16.39 -11.40 -14.85
N LEU A 90 16.20 -10.48 -15.81
CA LEU A 90 16.22 -10.82 -17.24
C LEU A 90 17.66 -10.97 -17.76
N GLU A 91 18.56 -10.10 -17.30
CA GLU A 91 19.97 -10.11 -17.72
C GLU A 91 20.76 -11.27 -17.09
N SER A 92 20.42 -11.61 -15.84
CA SER A 92 21.08 -12.66 -15.09
C SER A 92 20.03 -13.53 -14.40
N PRO A 93 19.44 -14.49 -15.13
CA PRO A 93 18.39 -15.34 -14.59
C PRO A 93 18.91 -16.22 -13.44
N CYS A 94 17.99 -16.58 -12.54
CA CYS A 94 18.22 -17.63 -11.55
C CYS A 94 18.11 -19.02 -12.18
N HIS A 95 18.43 -20.06 -11.42
CA HIS A 95 18.10 -21.44 -11.79
C HIS A 95 16.59 -21.59 -12.02
N ASP A 96 16.17 -22.48 -12.91
CA ASP A 96 14.76 -22.62 -13.33
C ASP A 96 13.78 -22.91 -12.19
N THR A 97 14.26 -23.52 -11.12
CA THR A 97 13.47 -23.83 -9.92
C THR A 97 13.50 -22.72 -8.86
N ALA A 98 14.34 -21.70 -9.03
CA ALA A 98 14.53 -20.63 -8.05
C ALA A 98 13.80 -19.35 -8.46
N LEU A 99 13.22 -18.66 -7.49
CA LEU A 99 12.57 -17.37 -7.69
C LEU A 99 13.63 -16.26 -7.74
N CYS A 100 13.63 -15.45 -8.81
CA CYS A 100 14.45 -14.24 -8.87
C CYS A 100 13.69 -13.06 -8.28
N LEU A 101 14.26 -12.42 -7.27
CA LEU A 101 13.70 -11.26 -6.58
C LEU A 101 14.59 -10.04 -6.77
N LEU A 102 13.98 -8.88 -6.98
CA LEU A 102 14.68 -7.59 -6.95
C LEU A 102 15.23 -7.35 -5.54
N ALA A 103 16.48 -6.92 -5.44
CA ALA A 103 17.15 -6.67 -4.18
C ALA A 103 17.95 -5.37 -4.25
N PRO A 104 18.04 -4.61 -3.14
CA PRO A 104 18.92 -3.44 -3.09
C PRO A 104 20.39 -3.87 -3.18
N GLY A 105 21.22 -3.01 -3.76
CA GLY A 105 22.67 -3.22 -3.86
C GLY A 105 23.18 -3.23 -5.31
N THR A 106 24.47 -3.48 -5.48
CA THR A 106 25.18 -3.36 -6.76
C THR A 106 24.72 -4.38 -7.81
N VAL A 107 24.24 -5.54 -7.38
CA VAL A 107 23.78 -6.63 -8.26
C VAL A 107 22.28 -6.52 -8.59
N GLY A 108 21.50 -5.77 -7.81
CA GLY A 108 20.08 -5.51 -8.08
C GLY A 108 19.11 -6.70 -7.92
N ARG A 109 19.61 -7.91 -7.62
CA ARG A 109 18.80 -9.13 -7.52
C ARG A 109 19.32 -10.15 -6.50
N THR A 110 18.44 -11.07 -6.11
CA THR A 110 18.77 -12.28 -5.36
C THR A 110 17.95 -13.48 -5.83
N CYS A 111 18.48 -14.70 -5.69
CA CYS A 111 17.76 -15.94 -6.01
C CYS A 111 17.30 -16.62 -4.72
N LEU A 112 15.99 -16.87 -4.60
CA LEU A 112 15.39 -17.63 -3.51
C LEU A 112 15.09 -19.05 -3.99
N CYS A 113 15.68 -20.04 -3.32
CA CYS A 113 15.36 -21.44 -3.58
C CYS A 113 14.03 -21.80 -2.91
N PRO A 114 13.21 -22.67 -3.53
CA PRO A 114 12.07 -23.30 -2.87
C PRO A 114 12.49 -24.01 -1.59
N ASP A 115 11.53 -24.22 -0.70
CA ASP A 115 11.75 -24.95 0.54
C ASP A 115 12.37 -26.34 0.27
N GLY A 116 13.33 -26.72 1.10
CA GLY A 116 14.05 -27.99 0.95
C GLY A 116 15.14 -27.98 -0.13
N LEU A 117 15.41 -26.84 -0.78
CA LEU A 117 16.51 -26.66 -1.72
C LEU A 117 17.48 -25.58 -1.21
N VAL A 118 18.78 -25.75 -1.47
CA VAL A 118 19.82 -24.77 -1.13
C VAL A 118 20.65 -24.38 -2.34
N LYS A 119 21.06 -23.11 -2.37
CA LYS A 119 22.01 -22.60 -3.34
C LYS A 119 23.38 -23.23 -3.06
N THR A 120 23.94 -23.89 -4.06
CA THR A 120 25.34 -24.32 -4.03
C THR A 120 26.17 -23.37 -4.89
N LEU A 121 27.23 -22.81 -4.30
CA LEU A 121 28.25 -22.11 -5.08
C LEU A 121 28.99 -23.17 -5.92
N SER A 122 28.78 -23.14 -7.22
CA SER A 122 29.57 -23.91 -8.16
C SER A 122 30.82 -23.11 -8.54
N ASN A 123 31.94 -23.79 -8.71
CA ASN A 123 33.19 -23.20 -9.22
C ASN A 123 33.08 -22.83 -10.72
N ASN A 124 32.02 -23.27 -11.39
CA ASN A 124 31.59 -22.74 -12.69
C ASN A 124 30.52 -21.65 -12.44
N THR A 125 30.45 -20.65 -13.30
CA THR A 125 29.60 -19.44 -13.22
C THR A 125 28.08 -19.70 -13.23
N THR A 126 27.63 -20.92 -12.96
CA THR A 126 26.22 -21.34 -12.99
C THR A 126 25.71 -21.56 -11.57
N SER A 127 24.61 -20.91 -11.21
CA SER A 127 23.95 -21.14 -9.91
C SER A 127 23.31 -22.52 -9.89
N GLN A 128 23.94 -23.49 -9.23
CA GLN A 128 23.35 -24.82 -9.03
C GLN A 128 22.53 -24.86 -7.74
N VAL A 129 21.43 -25.62 -7.78
CA VAL A 129 20.56 -25.86 -6.63
C VAL A 129 20.62 -27.34 -6.28
N ARG A 130 20.75 -27.66 -4.99
CA ARG A 130 20.72 -29.06 -4.51
C ARG A 130 19.61 -29.24 -3.48
N SER A 131 18.99 -30.41 -3.52
CA SER A 131 18.07 -30.83 -2.47
C SER A 131 18.80 -30.92 -1.15
N VAL A 132 18.18 -30.40 -0.09
CA VAL A 132 18.57 -30.66 1.29
C VAL A 132 18.16 -32.11 1.62
N THR A 133 18.80 -33.08 0.97
CA THR A 133 18.87 -34.44 1.48
C THR A 133 20.04 -34.49 2.44
N SER A 134 19.94 -33.79 3.56
CA SER A 134 20.91 -33.86 4.65
C SER A 134 20.19 -34.35 5.90
N SER A 135 20.46 -35.62 6.23
CA SER A 135 20.26 -36.31 7.52
C SER A 135 18.86 -36.42 8.14
N TYR A 136 17.93 -35.50 7.92
CA TYR A 136 16.61 -35.50 8.59
C TYR A 136 15.59 -36.45 7.93
N LEU A 137 15.60 -36.55 6.59
CA LEU A 137 14.70 -37.45 5.85
C LEU A 137 15.09 -38.94 5.95
N THR A 138 16.36 -39.23 6.24
CA THR A 138 16.81 -40.59 6.59
C THR A 138 16.24 -41.07 7.93
N LEU A 139 16.05 -40.17 8.91
CA LEU A 139 15.42 -40.52 10.18
C LEU A 139 13.91 -40.82 10.01
N LEU A 140 13.19 -39.99 9.25
CA LEU A 140 11.76 -40.21 8.97
C LEU A 140 11.47 -41.48 8.14
N SER A 141 12.43 -41.95 7.34
CA SER A 141 12.32 -43.22 6.58
C SER A 141 12.71 -44.46 7.39
N LEU A 142 13.48 -44.30 8.48
CA LEU A 142 13.73 -45.35 9.46
C LEU A 142 12.54 -45.55 10.40
N ASP A 143 11.87 -44.48 10.85
CA ASP A 143 10.67 -44.58 11.71
C ASP A 143 9.50 -45.31 11.04
N ARG A 144 9.30 -45.10 9.71
CA ARG A 144 8.30 -45.87 8.95
C ARG A 144 8.63 -47.36 8.83
N LYS A 145 9.91 -47.74 8.83
CA LYS A 145 10.32 -49.16 8.82
C LYS A 145 10.13 -49.83 10.17
N VAL A 146 10.27 -49.09 11.28
CA VAL A 146 10.02 -49.60 12.65
C VAL A 146 8.53 -49.86 12.88
N MET A 147 7.63 -49.03 12.35
CA MET A 147 6.16 -49.23 12.45
C MET A 147 5.60 -50.35 11.54
N ALA A 148 6.39 -50.86 10.58
CA ALA A 148 5.96 -51.91 9.65
C ALA A 148 6.47 -53.32 10.04
N ALA A 149 7.16 -53.44 11.17
CA ALA A 149 7.75 -54.70 11.66
C ALA A 149 7.16 -55.15 13.02
N SER A 150 5.97 -54.67 13.39
CA SER A 150 5.18 -55.13 14.54
C SER A 150 3.93 -55.88 14.11
#